data_AF-A0A2W6DWB0-F1
#
_entry.id   AF-A0A2W6DWB0-F1
#
_cell.length_a   1.000
_cell.length_b   1.000
_cell.length_c   1.000
_cell.angle_alpha   90.00
_cell.angle_beta   90.00
_cell.angle_gamma   90.00
#
_symmetry.space_group_name_H-M   'P 1'
#
loop_
_entity.id
_entity.type
_entity.pdbx_description
1 polymer ?
#
loop_
_entity_poly.entity_id
_entity_poly.type
_entity_poly.pdbx_seq_one_letter_code
_entity_poly.pdbx_strand_id
1 'polypeptide(L)' 'AWANRITEADAGTGYVFGEGLREPLRIRAGWVPDQTIKQLETFVTGPITHDSAVLPFPTKPTGPTGSTRGGAA' A
#
# COMPACT_ATOMS: atom_id res chain seq x y z
N ALA A 1 26.95 -19.54 -2.17
CA ALA A 1 26.87 -18.71 -0.95
C ALA A 1 26.62 -17.25 -1.35
N TRP A 2 25.47 -16.69 -0.98
CA TRP A 2 25.06 -15.31 -1.29
C TRP A 2 25.58 -14.31 -0.24
N ALA A 3 25.85 -14.76 0.99
CA ALA A 3 26.41 -13.97 2.08
C ALA A 3 27.79 -13.36 1.78
N ASN A 4 28.59 -13.99 0.90
CA ASN A 4 29.90 -13.48 0.48
C ASN A 4 29.82 -12.21 -0.38
N ARG A 5 28.63 -11.81 -0.84
CA ARG A 5 28.40 -10.60 -1.65
C ARG A 5 28.02 -9.36 -0.83
N ILE A 6 27.75 -9.52 0.46
CA ILE A 6 27.43 -8.41 1.37
C ILE A 6 28.66 -8.18 2.23
N THR A 7 29.44 -7.14 1.94
CA THR A 7 30.63 -6.84 2.73
C THR A 7 30.27 -5.97 3.93
N GLU A 8 31.02 -6.12 5.03
CA GLU A 8 30.77 -5.35 6.26
C GLU A 8 31.09 -3.87 6.13
N ALA A 9 31.96 -3.52 5.19
CA ALA A 9 32.35 -2.14 4.93
C ALA A 9 31.31 -1.37 4.08
N ASP A 10 30.36 -2.08 3.46
CA ASP A 10 29.34 -1.43 2.64
C ASP A 10 28.35 -0.64 3.50
N ALA A 11 28.01 0.56 3.03
CA ALA A 11 26.95 1.35 3.66
C ALA A 11 25.62 0.58 3.67
N GLY A 12 24.95 0.60 4.81
CA GLY A 12 23.69 -0.11 5.02
C GLY A 12 23.84 -1.60 5.32
N THR A 13 25.06 -2.14 5.46
CA THR A 13 25.24 -3.50 5.98
C THR A 13 25.01 -3.54 7.49
N GLY A 14 24.28 -4.56 7.95
CA GLY A 14 23.98 -4.79 9.36
C GLY A 14 23.61 -6.24 9.65
N TYR A 15 23.37 -6.52 10.93
CA TYR A 15 23.01 -7.85 11.42
C TYR A 15 21.60 -7.83 11.99
N VAL A 16 20.77 -8.78 11.57
CA VAL A 16 19.41 -8.95 12.10
C VAL A 16 19.33 -10.26 12.86
N PHE A 17 18.79 -10.16 14.07
CA PHE A 17 18.34 -11.29 14.86
C PHE A 17 16.82 -11.35 14.83
N GLY A 18 16.28 -12.56 14.89
CA GLY A 18 14.83 -12.79 14.85
C GLY A 18 14.48 -14.17 15.35
N GLU A 19 13.20 -14.39 15.59
CA GLU A 19 12.67 -15.69 15.99
C GLU A 19 13.03 -16.76 14.94
N GLY A 20 13.50 -17.92 15.41
CA GLY A 20 13.91 -19.03 14.54
C GLY A 20 15.31 -18.89 13.91
N LEU A 21 16.01 -17.77 14.11
CA LEU A 21 17.41 -17.62 13.67
C LEU A 21 18.36 -18.03 14.80
N ARG A 22 19.22 -19.03 14.52
CA ARG A 22 20.25 -19.49 15.46
C ARG A 22 21.46 -18.55 15.51
N GLU A 23 21.75 -17.87 14.41
CA GLU A 23 22.87 -16.95 14.25
C GLU A 23 22.36 -15.65 13.59
N PRO A 24 22.98 -14.49 13.88
CA PRO A 24 22.60 -13.24 13.25
C PRO A 24 22.79 -13.31 11.74
N LEU A 25 21.77 -12.87 11.00
CA LEU A 25 21.85 -12.81 9.55
C LEU A 25 22.46 -11.48 9.12
N ARG A 26 23.55 -11.54 8.34
CA ARG A 26 24.11 -10.36 7.68
C ARG A 26 23.22 -9.95 6.51
N ILE A 27 22.74 -8.71 6.52
CA ILE A 27 21.90 -8.14 5.48
C ILE A 27 22.48 -6.80 4.99
N ARG A 28 22.07 -6.39 3.80
CA ARG A 28 22.28 -5.03 3.28
C ARG A 28 20.92 -4.36 3.13
N ALA A 29 20.72 -3.27 3.83
CA ALA A 29 19.50 -2.49 3.74
C ALA A 29 19.34 -1.87 2.35
N GLY A 30 18.09 -1.76 1.89
CA GLY A 30 17.76 -0.96 0.72
C GLY A 30 17.99 0.52 1.01
N TRP A 31 18.56 1.24 0.05
CA TRP A 31 18.73 2.69 0.15
C TRP A 31 17.46 3.41 -0.31
N VAL A 32 17.05 4.42 0.44
CA VAL A 32 15.90 5.27 0.12
C VAL A 32 16.35 6.73 0.22
N PRO A 33 16.15 7.56 -0.83
CA PRO A 33 16.44 8.98 -0.76
C PRO A 33 15.50 9.72 0.19
N ASP A 34 15.99 10.77 0.84
CA ASP A 34 15.21 11.64 1.74
C ASP A 34 13.94 12.19 1.07
N GLN A 35 14.02 12.52 -0.22
CA GLN A 35 12.87 13.00 -0.98
C GLN A 35 11.72 11.99 -1.02
N THR A 36 12.03 10.68 -1.12
CA THR A 36 11.02 9.61 -1.08
C THR A 36 10.37 9.54 0.29
N ILE A 37 11.13 9.74 1.37
CA ILE A 37 10.59 9.80 2.73
C ILE A 37 9.64 11.00 2.87
N LYS A 38 10.00 12.18 2.31
CA LYS A 38 9.13 13.36 2.34
C LYS A 38 7.85 13.21 1.53
N GLN A 39 7.92 12.52 0.40
CA GLN A 39 6.73 12.16 -0.37
C GLN A 39 5.82 11.22 0.42
N LEU A 40 6.38 10.21 1.09
CA LEU A 40 5.62 9.32 1.95
C LEU A 40 4.98 10.07 3.14
N GLU A 41 5.73 10.95 3.80
CA GLU A 41 5.24 11.80 4.88
C GLU A 41 4.04 12.63 4.41
N THR A 42 4.17 13.29 3.26
CA THR A 42 3.10 14.10 2.67
C THR A 42 1.87 13.26 2.33
N PHE A 43 2.07 12.06 1.79
CA PHE A 43 0.98 11.14 1.45
C PHE A 43 0.23 10.67 2.71
N VAL A 44 0.94 10.31 3.77
CA VAL A 44 0.34 9.79 5.02
C VAL A 44 -0.32 10.88 5.84
N THR A 45 0.25 12.09 5.86
CA THR A 45 -0.22 13.21 6.71
C THR A 45 -1.16 14.17 5.98
N GLY A 46 -1.24 14.08 4.65
CA GLY A 46 -2.12 14.91 3.84
C GLY A 46 -3.58 14.69 4.20
N PRO A 47 -4.40 15.77 4.27
CA PRO A 47 -5.83 15.62 4.51
C PRO A 47 -6.46 14.77 3.41
N ILE A 48 -7.08 13.65 3.79
CA ILE A 48 -7.85 12.82 2.86
C ILE A 48 -9.04 13.66 2.41
N THR A 49 -8.90 14.27 1.23
CA THR A 49 -10.00 14.99 0.60
C THR A 49 -10.82 13.94 -0.12
N HIS A 50 -11.79 13.36 0.59
CA HIS A 50 -12.79 12.54 -0.06
C HIS A 50 -13.61 13.45 -0.97
N ASP A 51 -13.46 13.31 -2.28
CA ASP A 51 -14.47 13.76 -3.22
C ASP A 51 -15.66 12.80 -3.07
N SER A 52 -16.43 13.00 -2.00
CA SER A 52 -17.67 12.29 -1.74
C SER A 52 -18.79 12.86 -2.62
N ALA A 53 -18.52 12.98 -3.91
CA ALA A 53 -19.56 13.19 -4.91
C ALA A 53 -20.52 12.00 -4.86
N VAL A 54 -21.59 12.13 -4.07
CA VAL A 54 -22.70 11.19 -4.09
C VAL A 54 -23.34 11.33 -5.46
N LEU A 55 -23.07 10.36 -6.33
CA LEU A 55 -23.78 10.26 -7.60
C LEU A 55 -25.28 10.11 -7.30
N PRO A 56 -26.15 10.93 -7.89
CA PRO A 56 -27.58 10.80 -7.68
C PRO A 56 -28.03 9.41 -8.16
N PHE A 57 -28.90 8.77 -7.36
CA PHE A 57 -29.52 7.52 -7.80
C PHE A 57 -30.28 7.74 -9.11
N PRO A 58 -30.16 6.84 -10.09
CA PRO A 58 -30.97 6.90 -11.30
C PRO A 58 -32.45 6.95 -10.92
N THR A 59 -33.17 7.98 -11.37
CA THR A 59 -34.61 8.07 -11.16
C THR A 59 -35.29 6.96 -11.96
N LYS A 60 -36.27 6.29 -11.33
CA LYS A 60 -37.09 5.27 -11.97
C LYS A 60 -37.66 5.82 -13.28
N PRO A 61 -37.48 5.15 -14.43
CA PRO A 61 -38.09 5.56 -15.67
C PRO A 61 -39.62 5.63 -15.50
N THR A 62 -40.20 6.81 -15.71
CA THR A 62 -41.65 7.05 -15.67
C THR A 62 -42.34 6.77 -17.01
N GLY A 63 -41.61 6.20 -17.98
CA GLY A 63 -42.15 5.79 -19.26
C GLY A 63 -43.04 4.54 -19.15
N PRO A 64 -44.07 4.41 -20.00
CA PRO A 64 -45.05 3.31 -19.94
C PRO A 64 -44.49 1.91 -20.22
N THR A 65 -43.20 1.77 -20.53
CA THR A 65 -42.52 0.49 -20.72
C THR A 65 -41.95 -0.02 -19.40
N GLY A 66 -42.82 -0.25 -18.42
CA GLY A 66 -42.47 -0.95 -17.18
C GLY A 66 -42.07 -2.39 -17.48
N SER A 67 -40.83 -2.76 -17.15
CA SER A 67 -40.34 -4.14 -17.28
C SER A 67 -41.04 -5.05 -16.26
N THR A 68 -41.74 -6.06 -16.78
CA THR A 68 -42.57 -7.04 -16.05
C THR A 68 -41.76 -8.25 -15.56
N ARG A 69 -40.83 -8.06 -14.64
CA ARG A 69 -40.15 -9.14 -13.88
C ARG A 69 -39.63 -8.52 -12.58
N GLY A 70 -40.36 -8.49 -11.45
CA GLY A 70 -40.85 -9.61 -10.64
C GLY A 70 -39.65 -10.19 -9.84
N GLY A 71 -39.56 -10.19 -8.51
CA GLY A 71 -40.37 -9.74 -7.38
C GLY A 71 -39.57 -10.13 -6.11
N ALA A 72 -39.66 -9.34 -5.03
CA ALA A 72 -39.01 -9.63 -3.76
C ALA A 72 -39.87 -10.60 -2.92
N ALA A 73 -39.19 -11.48 -2.18
CA ALA A 73 -39.62 -12.00 -0.89
C ALA A 73 -38.48 -11.73 0.11
#